data_AF-A0A2M7L5A0-F1
#
_entry.id   AF-A0A2M7L5A0-F1
#
_cell.length_a   1.000
_cell.length_b   1.000
_cell.length_c   1.000
_cell.angle_alpha   90.00
_cell.angle_beta   90.00
_cell.angle_gamma   90.00
#
_symmetry.space_group_name_H-M   'P 1'
#
loop_
_entity.id
_entity.type
_entity.pdbx_description
1 polymer ?
#
loop_
_entity_poly.entity_id
_entity_poly.type
_entity_poly.pdbx_seq_one_letter_code
_entity_poly.pdbx_strand_id
1 'polypeptide(L)'
;MLLRLLQVALLEFFFQIHDPTTPNRQGNDRGLSYRSAIYYVDAAQKAVALDTIADVEASNLWPGKVVTEVAAAGDFWEAEAEHQDYLLHDPDGYTCHFMRPNWVLPKRHQHG
;
A
#
# COMPACT_ATOMS: atom_id res chain seq x y z
N MET A 1 -4.51 3.38 20.91
CA MET A 1 -5.19 2.25 20.23
C MET A 1 -5.92 2.69 18.96
N LEU A 2 -6.75 3.74 18.99
CA LEU A 2 -7.53 4.22 17.82
C LEU A 2 -6.66 4.64 16.61
N LEU A 3 -5.59 5.42 16.82
CA LEU A 3 -4.69 5.86 15.74
C LEU A 3 -3.99 4.70 15.03
N ARG A 4 -3.65 3.64 15.76
CA ARG A 4 -3.02 2.43 15.21
C ARG A 4 -3.99 1.64 14.33
N LEU A 5 -5.27 1.56 14.69
CA LEU A 5 -6.29 0.89 13.89
C LEU A 5 -6.52 1.59 12.56
N LEU A 6 -6.50 2.92 12.55
CA LEU A 6 -6.60 3.71 11.31
C LEU A 6 -5.41 3.44 10.39
N GLN A 7 -4.19 3.37 10.95
CA GLN A 7 -2.98 3.05 10.17
C GLN A 7 -3.05 1.65 9.56
N VAL A 8 -3.45 0.63 10.34
CA VAL A 8 -3.58 -0.75 9.83
C VAL A 8 -4.61 -0.83 8.72
N ALA A 9 -5.77 -0.19 8.88
CA ALA A 9 -6.82 -0.21 7.85
C ALA A 9 -6.35 0.44 6.54
N LEU A 10 -5.57 1.52 6.60
CA LEU A 10 -4.98 2.15 5.41
C LEU A 10 -3.98 1.22 4.72
N LEU A 11 -3.14 0.52 5.48
CA LEU A 11 -2.19 -0.44 4.91
C LEU A 11 -2.86 -1.69 4.34
N GLU A 12 -3.90 -2.21 4.99
CA GLU A 12 -4.71 -3.30 4.47
C GLU A 12 -5.32 -2.92 3.11
N PHE A 13 -5.90 -1.73 3.02
CA PHE A 13 -6.44 -1.21 1.75
C PHE A 13 -5.34 -0.99 0.70
N PHE A 14 -4.19 -0.45 1.10
CA PHE A 14 -3.03 -0.29 0.22
C PHE A 14 -2.62 -1.61 -0.42
N PHE A 15 -2.45 -2.68 0.37
CA PHE A 15 -2.11 -4.00 -0.16
C PHE A 15 -3.24 -4.65 -0.98
N GLN A 16 -4.49 -4.21 -0.80
CA GLN A 16 -5.64 -4.73 -1.54
C GLN A 16 -5.74 -4.19 -2.98
N ILE A 17 -5.20 -3.00 -3.27
CA ILE A 17 -5.47 -2.29 -4.54
C ILE A 17 -4.34 -2.34 -5.58
N HIS A 18 -3.13 -2.74 -5.19
CA HIS A 18 -1.96 -2.84 -6.06
C HIS A 18 -1.22 -4.16 -5.81
N ASP A 19 -0.47 -4.67 -6.78
CA ASP A 19 0.39 -5.85 -6.60
C ASP A 19 1.70 -5.46 -5.89
N PRO A 20 1.93 -5.87 -4.62
CA PRO A 20 3.13 -5.54 -3.86
C PRO A 20 4.29 -6.51 -4.14
N THR A 21 4.13 -7.45 -5.09
CA THR A 21 5.11 -8.53 -5.35
C THR A 21 5.93 -8.28 -6.62
N THR A 22 5.59 -7.24 -7.38
CA THR A 22 6.26 -6.89 -8.64
C THR A 22 7.29 -5.78 -8.44
N PRO A 23 8.61 -6.06 -8.57
CA PRO A 23 9.63 -5.05 -8.38
C PRO A 23 9.58 -4.01 -9.49
N ASN A 24 9.54 -2.72 -9.12
CA ASN A 24 9.61 -1.57 -10.03
C ASN A 24 8.59 -1.61 -11.18
N ARG A 25 7.39 -2.11 -10.89
CA ARG A 25 6.29 -2.27 -11.85
C ARG A 25 4.95 -2.33 -11.12
N GLN A 26 3.91 -1.76 -11.73
CA GLN A 26 2.52 -2.04 -11.40
C GLN A 26 1.71 -2.21 -12.68
N GLY A 27 1.10 -3.37 -12.89
CA GLY A 27 0.40 -3.66 -14.14
C GLY A 27 1.26 -3.43 -15.39
N ASN A 28 0.82 -2.52 -16.26
CA ASN A 28 1.53 -2.13 -17.48
C ASN A 28 2.63 -1.09 -17.24
N ASP A 29 2.62 -0.41 -16.10
CA ASP A 29 3.52 0.69 -15.76
C ASP A 29 4.85 0.17 -15.21
N ARG A 30 5.97 0.57 -15.82
CA ARG A 30 7.32 0.01 -15.56
C ARG A 30 8.33 1.09 -15.24
N GLY A 31 9.13 0.87 -14.21
CA GLY A 31 10.17 1.78 -13.75
C GLY A 31 10.11 2.04 -12.24
N LEU A 32 11.16 2.66 -11.71
CA LEU A 32 11.28 2.97 -10.28
C LEU A 32 10.14 3.87 -9.77
N SER A 33 9.53 4.68 -10.64
CA SER A 33 8.38 5.52 -10.33
C SER A 33 7.14 4.73 -9.91
N TYR A 34 7.06 3.43 -10.25
CA TYR A 34 5.89 2.58 -10.00
C TYR A 34 6.18 1.48 -8.96
N ARG A 35 7.24 1.62 -8.17
CA ARG A 35 7.57 0.66 -7.11
C ARG A 35 6.59 0.78 -5.94
N SER A 36 6.33 -0.34 -5.27
CA SER A 36 5.60 -0.34 -4.00
C SER A 36 6.52 0.16 -2.88
N ALA A 37 6.07 1.16 -2.11
CA ALA A 37 6.82 1.72 -0.99
C ALA A 37 5.89 2.29 0.09
N ILE A 38 6.32 2.20 1.35
CA ILE A 38 5.71 2.81 2.53
C ILE A 38 6.75 3.73 3.17
N TYR A 39 6.40 5.01 3.31
CA TYR A 39 7.24 6.02 3.96
C TYR A 39 6.70 6.34 5.35
N TYR A 40 7.42 5.94 6.40
CA TYR A 40 7.00 6.16 7.79
C TYR A 40 7.53 7.49 8.33
N VAL A 41 6.74 8.18 9.16
CA VAL A 41 7.17 9.43 9.83
C VAL A 41 7.67 9.21 11.26
N ASP A 42 7.43 8.04 11.83
CA ASP A 42 7.88 7.68 13.17
C ASP A 42 8.12 6.16 13.32
N ALA A 43 8.72 5.77 14.44
CA ALA A 43 9.01 4.37 14.74
C ALA A 43 7.75 3.50 14.93
N ALA A 44 6.64 4.09 15.37
CA ALA A 44 5.39 3.35 15.56
C ALA A 44 4.77 2.97 14.21
N GLN A 45 4.76 3.89 13.24
CA GLN A 45 4.34 3.61 11.87
C GLN A 45 5.25 2.58 11.20
N LYS A 46 6.57 2.68 11.39
CA LYS A 46 7.50 1.66 10.89
C LYS A 46 7.15 0.27 11.41
N ALA A 47 6.91 0.14 12.71
CA ALA A 47 6.54 -1.13 13.33
C ALA A 47 5.22 -1.66 12.76
N VAL A 48 4.21 -0.80 12.60
CA VAL A 48 2.92 -1.18 12.01
C VAL A 48 3.07 -1.63 10.55
N ALA A 49 3.87 -0.93 9.74
CA ALA A 49 4.13 -1.32 8.35
C ALA A 49 4.79 -2.71 8.25
N LEU A 50 5.82 -2.96 9.07
CA LEU A 50 6.51 -4.24 9.10
C LEU A 50 5.60 -5.37 9.61
N ASP A 51 4.80 -5.12 10.65
CA ASP A 51 3.81 -6.08 11.16
C ASP A 51 2.77 -6.43 10.08
N THR A 52 2.26 -5.43 9.34
CA THR A 52 1.27 -5.67 8.29
C THR A 52 1.87 -6.43 7.10
N ILE A 53 3.12 -6.14 6.71
CA ILE A 53 3.83 -6.93 5.68
C ILE A 53 3.98 -8.39 6.14
N ALA A 54 4.34 -8.61 7.41
CA ALA A 54 4.46 -9.96 7.95
C ALA A 54 3.13 -10.72 7.91
N ASP A 55 2.02 -10.07 8.24
CA ASP A 55 0.68 -10.67 8.13
C ASP A 55 0.32 -10.98 6.66
N VAL A 56 0.63 -10.07 5.72
CA VAL A 56 0.43 -10.25 4.28
C VAL A 56 1.19 -11.47 3.78
N GLU A 57 2.48 -11.59 4.11
CA GLU A 57 3.31 -12.72 3.71
C GLU A 57 2.84 -14.03 4.36
N ALA A 58 2.50 -14.01 5.65
CA ALA A 58 2.03 -15.20 6.38
C ALA A 58 0.68 -15.71 5.86
N SER A 59 -0.17 -14.82 5.31
CA SER A 59 -1.48 -15.19 4.79
C SER A 59 -1.42 -16.06 3.52
N ASN A 60 -0.34 -15.96 2.73
CA ASN A 60 -0.23 -16.56 1.40
C ASN A 60 -1.37 -16.20 0.42
N LEU A 61 -2.06 -15.08 0.64
CA LEU A 61 -3.15 -14.62 -0.24
C LEU A 61 -2.64 -13.81 -1.46
N TRP A 62 -1.43 -13.26 -1.35
CA TRP A 62 -0.76 -12.49 -2.41
C TRP A 62 0.08 -13.41 -3.32
N PRO A 63 0.31 -13.04 -4.58
CA PRO A 63 0.85 -13.94 -5.61
C PRO A 63 2.35 -14.24 -5.47
N GLY A 64 3.01 -13.74 -4.45
CA GLY A 64 4.45 -13.87 -4.25
C GLY A 64 4.96 -13.11 -3.03
N LYS A 65 6.29 -13.09 -2.89
CA LYS A 65 6.98 -12.35 -1.83
C LYS A 65 6.70 -10.86 -1.94
N VAL A 66 6.45 -10.20 -0.81
CA VAL A 66 6.29 -8.74 -0.77
C VAL A 66 7.64 -8.07 -1.04
N VAL A 67 7.66 -7.14 -2.00
CA VAL A 67 8.85 -6.33 -2.34
C VAL A 67 8.69 -4.86 -1.97
N THR A 68 7.62 -4.52 -1.24
CA THR A 68 7.34 -3.17 -0.75
C THR A 68 8.49 -2.65 0.09
N GLU A 69 9.04 -1.50 -0.29
CA GLU A 69 10.05 -0.77 0.47
C GLU A 69 9.45 -0.19 1.75
N VAL A 70 10.18 -0.22 2.87
CA VAL A 70 9.81 0.49 4.11
C VAL A 70 10.93 1.43 4.49
N ALA A 71 10.75 2.73 4.25
CA ALA A 71 11.76 3.76 4.43
C ALA A 71 11.24 4.93 5.27
N ALA A 72 12.15 5.71 5.87
CA ALA A 72 11.77 6.94 6.53
C ALA A 72 11.27 7.95 5.49
N ALA A 73 10.21 8.69 5.81
CA ALA A 73 9.75 9.80 4.99
C ALA A 73 10.85 10.87 4.88
N GLY A 74 11.19 11.24 3.64
CA GLY A 74 12.04 12.37 3.32
C GLY A 74 11.20 13.53 2.75
N ASP A 75 11.80 14.30 1.85
CA ASP A 75 11.08 15.34 1.12
C ASP A 75 9.97 14.74 0.25
N PHE A 76 8.81 15.40 0.24
CA PHE A 76 7.70 15.10 -0.66
C PHE A 76 7.53 16.25 -1.64
N TRP A 77 7.78 15.98 -2.91
CA TRP A 77 7.64 16.97 -3.98
C TRP A 77 6.24 16.82 -4.58
N GLU A 78 5.40 17.82 -4.33
CA GLU A 78 4.04 17.84 -4.85
C GLU A 78 4.06 17.81 -6.38
N ALA A 79 3.23 16.94 -6.96
CA ALA A 79 3.05 16.85 -8.41
C ALA A 79 2.29 18.07 -8.94
N GLU A 80 2.43 18.32 -10.25
CA GLU A 80 1.74 19.38 -10.97
C GLU A 80 0.21 19.30 -10.78
N ALA A 81 -0.45 20.46 -10.86
CA ALA A 81 -1.89 20.58 -10.58
C ALA A 81 -2.77 19.68 -11.45
N GLU A 82 -2.36 19.37 -12.68
CA GLU A 82 -3.08 18.47 -13.59
C GLU A 82 -3.10 17.00 -13.13
N HIS A 83 -2.22 16.61 -12.21
CA HIS A 83 -2.17 15.26 -11.64
C HIS A 83 -2.97 15.12 -10.35
N GLN A 84 -3.35 16.24 -9.71
CA GLN A 84 -4.15 16.23 -8.50
C GLN A 84 -5.60 15.90 -8.86
N ASP A 85 -6.22 15.00 -8.09
CA ASP A 85 -7.62 14.58 -8.28
C ASP A 85 -7.96 14.10 -9.72
N TYR A 86 -6.96 13.61 -10.46
CA TYR A 86 -7.08 13.29 -11.89
C TYR A 86 -8.30 12.40 -12.22
N LEU A 87 -8.52 11.29 -11.49
CA LEU A 87 -9.66 10.39 -11.73
C LEU A 87 -11.01 10.92 -11.19
N LEU A 88 -11.01 11.98 -10.38
CA LEU A 88 -12.25 12.69 -10.04
C LEU A 88 -12.66 13.65 -11.17
N HIS A 89 -11.67 14.23 -11.86
CA HIS A 89 -11.88 15.10 -13.01
C HIS A 89 -12.16 14.33 -14.31
N ASP A 90 -11.48 13.20 -14.51
CA ASP A 90 -11.66 12.27 -15.63
C ASP A 90 -11.94 10.85 -15.11
N PRO A 91 -13.21 10.52 -14.79
CA PRO A 91 -13.58 9.22 -14.24
C PRO A 91 -13.30 8.01 -15.14
N ASP A 92 -13.18 8.24 -16.45
CA ASP A 92 -12.83 7.21 -17.45
C ASP A 92 -11.31 7.19 -17.75
N GLY A 93 -10.53 7.99 -17.01
CA GLY A 93 -9.08 8.08 -17.12
C GLY A 93 -8.36 6.77 -16.79
N TYR A 94 -7.10 6.69 -17.19
CA TYR A 94 -6.31 5.46 -17.01
C TYR A 94 -6.08 5.12 -15.53
N THR A 95 -6.36 3.86 -15.17
CA THR A 95 -5.93 3.27 -13.90
C THR A 95 -5.71 1.76 -14.02
N CYS A 96 -4.71 1.25 -13.31
CA CYS A 96 -4.47 -0.18 -13.13
C CYS A 96 -4.79 -0.67 -11.70
N HIS A 97 -5.29 0.23 -10.83
CA HIS A 97 -5.61 -0.05 -9.43
C HIS A 97 -7.08 -0.43 -9.26
N PHE A 98 -7.32 -1.51 -8.53
CA PHE A 98 -8.67 -1.99 -8.21
C PHE A 98 -8.63 -2.91 -7.00
N MET A 99 -9.72 -2.97 -6.23
CA MET A 99 -9.82 -3.86 -5.08
C MET A 99 -9.76 -5.33 -5.53
N ARG A 100 -8.81 -6.10 -4.99
CA ARG A 100 -8.79 -7.57 -5.09
C ARG A 100 -9.55 -8.17 -3.89
N PRO A 101 -10.76 -8.77 -4.07
CA PRO A 101 -11.56 -9.26 -2.95
C PRO A 101 -10.91 -10.40 -2.15
N ASN A 102 -9.97 -11.12 -2.77
CA ASN A 102 -9.21 -12.20 -2.16
C ASN A 102 -7.92 -11.74 -1.47
N TRP A 103 -7.57 -10.47 -1.53
CA TRP A 103 -6.37 -9.90 -0.92
C TRP A 103 -6.75 -9.11 0.35
N VAL A 104 -7.29 -9.85 1.31
CA VAL A 104 -7.86 -9.30 2.54
C VAL A 104 -7.35 -10.11 3.73
N LEU A 105 -6.70 -9.43 4.68
CA LEU A 105 -6.24 -10.08 5.90
C LEU A 105 -7.43 -10.50 6.78
N PRO A 106 -7.33 -11.65 7.49
CA PRO A 106 -8.28 -11.97 8.54
C PRO A 106 -8.29 -10.87 9.60
N LYS A 107 -9.48 -10.46 10.07
CA LYS A 107 -9.56 -9.48 11.15
C LYS A 107 -8.89 -10.06 12.40
N ARG A 108 -7.89 -9.36 12.94
CA ARG A 108 -7.27 -9.72 14.21
C ARG A 108 -8.36 -9.79 15.30
N HIS A 109 -8.68 -10.99 15.78
CA HIS A 109 -9.58 -11.16 16.91
C HIS A 109 -8.93 -10.52 18.14
N GLN A 110 -9.58 -9.50 18.70
CA GLN A 110 -9.14 -8.92 19.96
C GLN A 110 -9.44 -9.93 21.07
N HIS A 111 -8.42 -10.64 21.55
CA HIS A 111 -8.45 -11.11 22.93
C HIS A 111 -8.10 -9.90 23.79
N GLY A 112 -9.08 -9.46 24.59
CA GLY A 112 -8.89 -8.44 25.62
C GLY A 112 -8.05 -8.93 26.78
#